data_AF-A0A511X0I4-F1
#
_entry.id   AF-A0A511X0I4-F1
#
_cell.length_a   1.000
_cell.length_b   1.000
_cell.length_c   1.000
_cell.angle_alpha   90.00
_cell.angle_beta   90.00
_cell.angle_gamma   90.00
#
_symmetry.space_group_name_H-M   'P 1'
#
loop_
_entity.id
_entity.type
_entity.pdbx_description
1 polymer ?
#
loop_
_entity_poly.entity_id
_entity_poly.type
_entity_poly.pdbx_seq_one_letter_code
_entity_poly.pdbx_strand_id
1 'polypeptide(L)'
;MDEAEICDHVAIMDAGKIMVNDTPENLKRLYTKDKAIVKVNDSDAFEVALNETNHIYKKVKEAFYIDIDAIQHFLEFIKPFNHELKDLEIKKGTLNDVFLEITGKEIREEMTE
;
A
#
# COMPACT_ATOMS: atom_id res chain seq x y z
N MET A 1 -13.63 0.25 8.96
CA MET A 1 -13.12 1.64 8.81
C MET A 1 -13.70 2.34 7.58
N ASP A 2 -14.52 1.65 6.79
CA ASP A 2 -15.12 2.13 5.54
C ASP A 2 -15.95 3.42 5.66
N GLU A 3 -16.63 3.63 6.79
CA GLU A 3 -17.44 4.84 6.98
C GLU A 3 -16.59 6.13 6.95
N ALA A 4 -15.36 6.07 7.46
CA ALA A 4 -14.45 7.21 7.48
C ALA A 4 -13.87 7.54 6.09
N GLU A 5 -13.93 6.62 5.13
CA GLU A 5 -13.48 6.88 3.77
C GLU A 5 -14.44 7.77 2.97
N ILE A 6 -15.69 7.89 3.42
CA ILE A 6 -16.74 8.70 2.77
C ILE A 6 -16.78 10.13 3.35
N CYS A 7 -16.03 10.40 4.43
CA CYS A 7 -16.00 11.70 5.08
C CYS A 7 -15.12 12.71 4.34
N ASP A 8 -15.50 13.99 4.40
CA ASP A 8 -14.67 15.09 3.87
C ASP A 8 -13.35 15.22 4.64
N HIS A 9 -13.37 14.98 5.95
CA HIS A 9 -12.21 15.04 6.84
C HIS A 9 -12.23 13.93 7.88
N VAL A 10 -11.04 13.45 8.25
CA VAL A 10 -10.80 12.41 9.23
C VAL A 10 -9.77 12.89 10.23
N ALA A 11 -10.11 12.79 11.52
CA ALA A 11 -9.18 13.06 12.61
C ALA A 11 -8.82 11.75 13.33
N ILE A 12 -7.53 11.47 13.47
CA ILE A 12 -7.03 10.31 14.22
C ILE A 12 -6.64 10.79 15.61
N MET A 13 -7.22 10.15 16.64
CA MET A 13 -6.96 10.45 18.04
C MET A 13 -6.30 9.27 18.73
N ASP A 14 -5.27 9.54 19.54
CA ASP A 14 -4.67 8.58 20.47
C ASP A 14 -4.56 9.21 21.86
N ALA A 15 -4.92 8.45 22.89
CA ALA A 15 -4.89 8.88 24.31
C ALA A 15 -5.54 10.26 24.59
N GLY A 16 -6.65 10.57 23.90
CA GLY A 16 -7.40 11.83 24.07
C GLY A 16 -6.78 13.05 23.38
N LYS A 17 -5.81 12.86 22.48
CA LYS A 17 -5.21 13.93 21.67
C LYS A 17 -5.42 13.65 20.19
N ILE A 18 -5.71 14.70 19.42
CA ILE A 18 -5.75 14.65 17.96
C ILE A 18 -4.31 14.59 17.46
N MET A 19 -3.94 13.47 16.83
CA MET A 19 -2.63 13.26 16.22
C MET A 19 -2.59 13.87 14.82
N VAL A 20 -3.64 13.68 14.04
CA VAL A 20 -3.78 14.22 12.68
C VAL A 20 -5.23 14.62 12.43
N ASN A 21 -5.46 15.57 11.55
CA ASN A 21 -6.79 15.93 11.05
C ASN A 21 -6.67 16.45 9.62
N ASP A 22 -7.09 15.65 8.64
CA ASP A 22 -7.01 16.00 7.23
C ASP A 22 -8.03 15.17 6.41
N THR A 23 -8.11 15.41 5.11
CA THR A 23 -8.90 14.59 4.19
C THR A 23 -8.37 13.14 4.17
N PRO A 24 -9.24 12.13 4.01
CA PRO A 24 -8.80 10.74 3.98
C PRO A 24 -7.80 10.45 2.86
N GLU A 25 -7.92 11.16 1.73
CA GLU A 25 -6.98 11.07 0.61
C GLU A 25 -5.59 11.60 0.98
N ASN A 26 -5.51 12.77 1.64
CA ASN A 26 -4.22 13.33 2.04
C ASN A 26 -3.56 12.51 3.14
N LEU A 27 -4.34 11.97 4.09
CA LEU A 27 -3.82 11.07 5.11
C LEU A 27 -3.23 9.79 4.50
N LYS A 28 -3.94 9.15 3.57
CA LYS A 28 -3.40 8.00 2.83
C LYS A 28 -2.11 8.36 2.10
N ARG A 29 -2.05 9.52 1.45
CA ARG A 29 -0.84 9.98 0.75
C ARG A 29 0.36 10.26 1.67
N LEU A 30 0.12 10.79 2.87
CA LEU A 30 1.19 11.19 3.79
C LEU A 30 1.74 10.03 4.63
N TYR A 31 0.88 9.06 4.97
CA TYR A 31 1.17 8.02 5.96
C TYR A 31 1.09 6.61 5.41
N THR A 32 0.84 6.43 4.11
CA THR A 32 0.86 5.10 3.50
C THR A 32 1.66 5.11 2.22
N LYS A 33 2.20 3.94 1.87
CA LYS A 33 2.72 3.66 0.55
C LYS A 33 1.75 2.75 -0.18
N ASP A 34 1.57 3.01 -1.46
CA ASP A 34 0.82 2.08 -2.31
C ASP A 34 1.60 0.77 -2.40
N LYS A 35 0.90 -0.36 -2.43
CA LYS A 35 1.53 -1.68 -2.54
C LYS A 35 1.09 -2.33 -3.85
N ALA A 36 2.05 -2.73 -4.66
CA ALA A 36 1.80 -3.55 -5.83
C ALA A 36 1.98 -5.02 -5.48
N ILE A 37 0.99 -5.82 -5.83
CA ILE A 37 1.07 -7.28 -5.80
C ILE A 37 1.12 -7.74 -7.24
N VAL A 38 2.27 -8.27 -7.64
CA VAL A 38 2.54 -8.68 -9.01
C VAL A 38 2.76 -10.18 -9.07
N LYS A 39 2.07 -10.86 -9.97
CA LYS A 39 2.37 -12.25 -10.35
C LYS A 39 2.85 -12.27 -11.78
N VAL A 40 4.01 -12.87 -12.00
CA VAL A 40 4.64 -13.02 -13.32
C VAL A 40 4.78 -14.49 -13.66
N ASN A 41 4.86 -14.79 -14.96
CA ASN A 41 5.23 -16.11 -15.45
C ASN A 41 6.71 -16.40 -15.17
N ASP A 42 7.59 -15.43 -15.46
CA ASP A 42 9.02 -15.53 -15.20
C ASP A 42 9.39 -14.74 -13.94
N SER A 43 9.43 -15.45 -12.80
CA SER A 43 9.78 -14.84 -11.52
C SER A 43 11.25 -14.45 -11.42
N ASP A 44 12.14 -15.09 -12.17
CA ASP A 44 13.58 -14.83 -12.11
C ASP A 44 13.91 -13.53 -12.85
N ALA A 45 13.40 -13.37 -14.08
CA ALA A 45 13.60 -12.15 -14.86
C ALA A 45 13.06 -10.90 -14.12
N PHE A 46 11.90 -11.03 -13.49
CA PHE A 46 11.28 -9.94 -12.75
C PHE A 46 12.03 -9.60 -11.45
N GLU A 47 12.53 -10.61 -10.74
CA GLU A 47 13.33 -10.41 -9.53
C GLU A 47 14.66 -9.70 -9.81
N VAL A 48 15.30 -10.03 -10.94
CA VAL A 48 16.51 -9.32 -11.41
C VAL A 48 16.20 -7.85 -11.67
N ALA A 49 15.13 -7.55 -12.41
CA ALA A 49 14.74 -6.18 -12.72
C ALA A 49 14.41 -5.35 -11.46
N LEU A 50 13.78 -5.96 -10.46
CA LEU A 50 13.49 -5.31 -9.17
C LEU A 50 14.77 -4.99 -8.40
N ASN A 51 15.76 -5.90 -8.40
CA ASN A 51 17.05 -5.66 -7.77
C ASN A 51 17.85 -4.58 -8.50
N GLU A 52 17.86 -4.56 -9.83
CA GLU A 52 18.56 -3.53 -10.62
C GLU A 52 17.99 -2.13 -10.39
N THR A 53 16.67 -2.04 -10.20
CA THR A 53 15.98 -0.77 -9.93
C THR A 53 15.92 -0.42 -8.45
N ASN A 54 16.52 -1.25 -7.59
CA ASN A 54 16.64 -1.05 -6.15
C ASN A 54 15.29 -0.81 -5.44
N HIS A 55 14.21 -1.41 -5.97
CA HIS A 55 12.88 -1.32 -5.36
C HIS A 55 12.80 -2.18 -4.09
N ILE A 56 12.07 -1.70 -3.10
CA ILE A 56 11.77 -2.48 -1.90
C ILE A 56 10.65 -3.46 -2.25
N TYR A 57 10.97 -4.75 -2.27
CA TYR A 57 10.02 -5.80 -2.55
C TYR A 57 10.13 -6.98 -1.59
N LYS A 58 9.02 -7.70 -1.45
CA LYS A 58 8.90 -8.94 -0.69
C LYS A 58 8.26 -10.00 -1.56
N LYS A 59 9.00 -11.08 -1.83
CA LYS A 59 8.47 -12.24 -2.55
C LYS A 59 7.75 -13.17 -1.56
N VAL A 60 6.50 -13.50 -1.84
CA VAL A 60 5.72 -14.48 -1.07
C VAL A 60 5.08 -15.45 -2.06
N LYS A 61 5.55 -16.69 -2.08
CA LYS A 61 5.16 -17.74 -3.04
C LYS A 61 5.41 -17.27 -4.49
N GLU A 62 4.35 -17.14 -5.30
CA GLU A 62 4.38 -16.69 -6.70
C GLU A 62 4.02 -15.21 -6.87
N ALA A 63 3.93 -14.44 -5.77
CA ALA A 63 3.57 -13.02 -5.80
C ALA A 63 4.68 -12.14 -5.22
N PHE A 64 4.94 -11.02 -5.90
CA PHE A 64 5.86 -9.98 -5.49
C PHE A 64 5.07 -8.81 -4.90
N TYR A 65 5.34 -8.48 -3.64
CA TYR A 65 4.77 -7.35 -2.92
C TYR A 65 5.78 -6.22 -2.96
N ILE A 66 5.48 -5.15 -3.69
CA ILE A 66 6.41 -4.06 -3.98
C ILE A 66 5.83 -2.80 -3.36
N ASP A 67 6.62 -2.11 -2.54
CA ASP A 67 6.22 -0.79 -2.04
C ASP A 67 6.42 0.24 -3.15
N ILE A 68 5.34 0.94 -3.50
CA ILE A 68 5.29 1.93 -4.55
C ILE A 68 5.29 3.32 -3.91
N ASP A 69 6.37 4.07 -4.10
CA ASP A 69 6.41 5.50 -3.75
C ASP A 69 5.70 6.36 -4.81
N ALA A 70 5.74 5.96 -6.08
CA ALA A 70 5.07 6.66 -7.18
C ALA A 70 4.46 5.69 -8.19
N ILE A 71 3.12 5.63 -8.26
CA ILE A 71 2.38 4.75 -9.19
C ILE A 71 2.85 4.93 -10.63
N GLN A 72 3.11 6.17 -11.06
CA GLN A 72 3.53 6.44 -12.44
C GLN A 72 4.85 5.76 -12.78
N HIS A 73 5.87 5.89 -11.91
CA HIS A 73 7.17 5.23 -12.12
C HIS A 73 7.04 3.72 -12.11
N PHE A 74 6.21 3.18 -11.21
CA PHE A 74 5.96 1.75 -11.14
C PHE A 74 5.28 1.21 -12.40
N LEU A 75 4.27 1.93 -12.92
CA LEU A 75 3.61 1.56 -14.17
C LEU A 75 4.58 1.61 -15.36
N GLU A 76 5.50 2.57 -15.39
CA GLU A 76 6.55 2.61 -16.42
C GLU A 76 7.53 1.45 -16.30
N PHE A 77 7.91 1.08 -15.08
CA PHE A 77 8.75 -0.09 -14.81
C PHE A 77 8.08 -1.40 -15.25
N ILE A 78 6.77 -1.53 -15.06
CA ILE A 78 6.05 -2.78 -15.35
C ILE A 78 5.59 -2.93 -16.81
N LYS A 79 5.49 -1.82 -17.56
CA LYS A 79 5.16 -1.82 -19.00
C LYS A 79 5.92 -2.87 -19.83
N PRO A 80 7.26 -3.00 -19.75
CA PRO A 80 7.98 -4.00 -20.53
C PRO A 80 7.61 -5.45 -20.16
N PHE A 81 7.21 -5.69 -18.91
CA PHE A 81 6.81 -7.01 -18.41
C PHE A 81 5.34 -7.34 -18.65
N ASN A 82 4.57 -6.47 -19.31
CA ASN A 82 3.12 -6.63 -19.47
C ASN A 82 2.70 -7.93 -20.17
N HIS A 83 3.57 -8.50 -21.02
CA HIS A 83 3.34 -9.80 -21.65
C HIS A 83 3.57 -11.00 -20.72
N GLU A 84 4.31 -10.81 -19.63
CA GLU A 84 4.67 -11.85 -18.66
C GLU A 84 3.84 -11.76 -17.38
N LEU A 85 3.12 -10.65 -17.16
CA LEU A 85 2.20 -10.47 -16.05
C LEU A 85 1.04 -11.47 -16.15
N LYS A 86 0.90 -12.31 -15.12
CA LYS A 86 -0.33 -13.08 -14.89
C LYS A 86 -1.37 -12.24 -14.19
N ASP A 87 -0.94 -11.43 -13.23
CA ASP A 87 -1.82 -10.70 -12.32
C ASP A 87 -1.10 -9.45 -11.79
N LEU A 88 -1.81 -8.33 -11.73
CA LEU A 88 -1.33 -7.09 -11.16
C LEU A 88 -2.45 -6.48 -10.30
N GLU A 89 -2.21 -6.38 -9.01
CA GLU A 89 -3.12 -5.76 -8.06
C GLU A 89 -2.40 -4.59 -7.38
N ILE A 90 -2.91 -3.37 -7.57
CA ILE A 90 -2.39 -2.19 -6.89
C ILE A 90 -3.33 -1.90 -5.72
N LYS A 91 -2.84 -2.14 -4.50
CA LYS A 91 -3.54 -1.75 -3.28
C LYS A 91 -3.07 -0.38 -2.86
N LYS A 92 -3.98 0.58 -2.90
CA LYS A 92 -3.73 1.86 -2.25
C LYS A 92 -3.70 1.65 -0.74
N GLY A 93 -2.81 2.35 -0.06
CA GLY A 93 -2.80 2.29 1.40
C GLY A 93 -4.13 2.76 1.95
N THR A 94 -4.59 2.09 3.01
CA THR A 94 -5.91 2.33 3.59
C THR A 94 -5.80 3.29 4.77
N LEU A 95 -6.91 3.86 5.22
CA LEU A 95 -6.91 4.60 6.48
C LEU A 95 -6.47 3.73 7.68
N ASN A 96 -6.61 2.40 7.60
CA ASN A 96 -6.13 1.51 8.65
C ASN A 96 -4.59 1.47 8.70
N ASP A 97 -3.94 1.43 7.52
CA ASP A 97 -2.49 1.57 7.42
C ASP A 97 -2.01 2.94 7.96
N VAL A 98 -2.74 4.02 7.64
CA VAL A 98 -2.48 5.36 8.20
C VAL A 98 -2.52 5.33 9.73
N PHE A 99 -3.59 4.76 10.31
CA PHE A 99 -3.75 4.68 11.76
C PHE A 99 -2.62 3.87 12.40
N LEU A 100 -2.25 2.75 11.79
CA LEU A 100 -1.15 1.89 12.21
C LEU A 100 0.18 2.63 12.24
N GLU A 101 0.49 3.38 11.18
CA GLU A 101 1.72 4.16 11.07
C GLU A 101 1.79 5.28 12.13
N ILE A 102 0.64 5.93 12.42
CA ILE A 102 0.58 7.06 13.39
C ILE A 102 0.59 6.57 14.84
N THR A 103 -0.14 5.51 15.16
CA THR A 103 -0.36 5.07 16.55
C THR A 103 0.53 3.90 16.94
N GLY A 104 1.15 3.21 15.98
CA GLY A 104 1.93 2.00 16.20
C GLY A 104 1.11 0.82 16.71
N LYS A 105 -0.23 0.90 16.64
CA LYS A 105 -1.16 -0.12 17.14
C LYS A 105 -2.19 -0.43 16.06
N GLU A 106 -2.53 -1.71 15.90
CA GLU A 106 -3.71 -2.09 15.10
C GLU A 106 -4.96 -1.52 15.77
N ILE A 107 -5.88 -0.99 14.97
CA ILE A 107 -7.24 -0.73 15.45
C ILE A 107 -7.78 -2.08 15.90
N ARG A 108 -8.03 -2.22 17.21
CA ARG A 108 -8.71 -3.41 17.72
C ARG A 108 -10.12 -3.36 17.19
N GLU A 109 -10.41 -4.13 16.15
CA GLU A 109 -11.78 -4.49 15.82
C GLU A 109 -12.28 -5.37 16.98
N GLU A 110 -13.08 -4.77 17.86
CA GLU A 110 -13.91 -5.56 18.76
C GLU A 110 -14.93 -6.30 17.89
N MET A 111 -14.60 -7.54 17.49
CA MET A 111 -15.59 -8.51 17.05
C MET A 111 -16.56 -8.70 18.22
N THR A 112 -17.62 -7.90 18.21
CA THR A 112 -18.73 -8.05 19.14
C THR A 112 -19.62 -9.12 18.52
N GLU A 113 -19.50 -10.35 19.02
CA GLU A 113 -20.52 -11.40 18.87
C GLU A 113 -21.70 -11.13 19.82
#